data_AF-A0A528N312-F1
#
_entry.id   AF-A0A528N312-F1
#
_cell.length_a   1.000
_cell.length_b   1.000
_cell.length_c   1.000
_cell.angle_alpha   90.00
_cell.angle_beta   90.00
_cell.angle_gamma   90.00
#
_symmetry.space_group_name_H-M   'P 1'
#
loop_
_entity.id
_entity.type
_entity.pdbx_description
1 polymer ?
#
loop_
_entity_poly.entity_id
_entity_poly.type
_entity_poly.pdbx_seq_one_letter_code
_entity_poly.pdbx_strand_id
1 'polypeptide(L)'
;LASVGVFHEAEDRSFSLTSVGGALRSDVQHSVAPWAILAGRPYFRQAWSDLLHSVSTGGNAFCHAHGKGVWEYRAEHPEESVI
;
A
#
# COMPACT_ATOMS: atom_id res chain seq x y z
N LEU A 1 -3.70 11.74 10.76
CA LEU A 1 -4.40 11.65 9.46
C LEU A 1 -5.11 12.95 9.10
N ALA A 2 -5.77 13.63 10.04
CA ALA A 2 -6.28 14.99 9.79
C ALA A 2 -5.15 16.00 9.49
N SER A 3 -4.05 15.95 10.25
CA SER A 3 -2.84 16.76 10.01
C SER A 3 -2.17 16.57 8.64
N VAL A 4 -2.46 15.48 7.94
CA VAL A 4 -1.94 15.17 6.59
C VAL A 4 -3.04 15.21 5.53
N GLY A 5 -4.21 15.78 5.86
CA GLY A 5 -5.27 16.08 4.90
C GLY A 5 -6.17 14.92 4.48
N VAL A 6 -6.11 13.76 5.14
CA VAL A 6 -7.03 12.63 4.86
C VAL A 6 -8.41 12.87 5.48
N PHE A 7 -8.43 13.48 6.66
CA PHE A 7 -9.64 13.92 7.35
C PHE A 7 -9.60 15.42 7.61
N HIS A 8 -10.77 16.03 7.76
CA HIS A 8 -10.92 17.34 8.36
C HIS A 8 -11.36 17.13 9.82
N GLU A 9 -10.65 17.71 10.79
CA GLU A 9 -11.03 17.73 12.20
C GLU A 9 -11.67 19.08 12.51
N ALA A 10 -12.92 19.08 12.99
CA ALA A 10 -13.60 20.29 13.44
C ALA A 10 -13.28 20.59 14.91
N GLU A 11 -13.66 21.80 15.37
CA GLU A 11 -13.35 22.28 16.74
C GLU A 11 -13.94 21.39 17.85
N ASP A 12 -15.04 20.70 17.56
CA ASP A 12 -15.71 19.75 18.46
C ASP A 12 -15.08 18.34 18.44
N ARG A 13 -13.94 18.17 17.75
CA ARG A 13 -13.28 16.87 17.50
C ARG A 13 -14.13 15.89 16.70
N SER A 14 -15.08 16.39 15.92
CA SER A 14 -15.71 15.60 14.86
C SER A 14 -14.79 15.51 13.64
N PHE A 15 -14.89 14.41 12.89
CA PHE A 15 -14.05 14.15 11.73
C PHE A 15 -14.91 13.91 10.49
N SER A 16 -14.55 14.54 9.38
CA SER A 16 -15.16 14.31 8.07
C SER A 16 -14.10 13.96 7.03
N LEU A 17 -14.50 13.25 5.97
CA LEU A 17 -13.59 12.92 4.87
C LEU A 17 -13.29 14.17 4.05
N THR A 18 -12.02 14.37 3.71
CA THR A 18 -11.63 15.29 2.63
C THR A 18 -11.83 14.63 1.27
N SER A 19 -11.46 15.30 0.18
CA SER A 19 -11.38 14.68 -1.14
C SER A 19 -10.42 13.48 -1.17
N VAL A 20 -9.28 13.56 -0.45
CA VAL A 20 -8.30 12.46 -0.35
C VAL A 20 -8.90 11.29 0.41
N GLY A 21 -9.53 11.53 1.56
CA GLY A 21 -10.24 10.49 2.32
C GLY A 21 -11.39 9.87 1.52
N GLY A 22 -12.13 10.69 0.76
CA GLY A 22 -13.22 10.25 -0.10
C GLY A 22 -12.75 9.27 -1.18
N ALA A 23 -11.58 9.51 -1.78
CA ALA A 23 -10.99 8.62 -2.78
C ALA A 23 -10.56 7.25 -2.22
N LEU A 24 -10.40 7.13 -0.90
CA LEU A 24 -10.09 5.86 -0.20
C LEU A 24 -11.34 5.04 0.15
N ARG A 25 -12.54 5.49 -0.20
CA ARG A 25 -13.76 4.70 0.02
C ARG A 25 -13.85 3.55 -0.98
N SER A 26 -14.41 2.42 -0.56
CA SER A 26 -14.58 1.25 -1.43
C SER A 26 -15.77 1.37 -2.39
N ASP A 27 -16.70 2.29 -2.13
CA ASP A 27 -17.97 2.42 -2.86
C ASP A 27 -17.97 3.55 -3.90
N VAL A 28 -16.79 3.98 -4.34
CA VAL A 28 -16.61 4.98 -5.41
C VAL A 28 -15.95 4.36 -6.64
N GLN A 29 -16.34 4.82 -7.83
CA GLN A 29 -15.92 4.25 -9.12
C GLN A 29 -14.39 4.20 -9.32
N HIS A 30 -13.66 5.18 -8.78
CA HIS A 30 -12.22 5.31 -8.94
C HIS A 30 -11.51 5.29 -7.58
N SER A 31 -11.87 4.30 -6.76
CA SER A 31 -11.26 4.10 -5.45
C SER A 31 -9.76 3.84 -5.56
N VAL A 32 -8.97 4.53 -4.73
CA VAL A 32 -7.55 4.24 -4.52
C VAL A 32 -7.30 3.36 -3.29
N ALA A 33 -8.37 2.89 -2.63
CA ALA A 33 -8.26 2.02 -1.46
C ALA A 33 -7.44 0.75 -1.73
N PRO A 34 -7.60 0.03 -2.86
CA PRO A 34 -6.80 -1.17 -3.15
C PRO A 34 -5.29 -0.88 -3.16
N TRP A 35 -4.89 0.25 -3.74
CA TRP A 35 -3.49 0.68 -3.77
C TRP A 35 -2.95 1.02 -2.38
N ALA A 36 -3.73 1.72 -1.56
CA ALA A 36 -3.34 2.04 -0.19
C ALA A 36 -3.15 0.76 0.65
N ILE A 37 -4.03 -0.24 0.45
CA ILE A 37 -3.93 -1.54 1.09
C ILE A 37 -2.66 -2.26 0.61
N LEU A 38 -2.45 -2.36 -0.70
CA LEU A 38 -1.27 -3.02 -1.30
C LEU A 38 0.04 -2.42 -0.78
N ALA A 39 0.15 -1.09 -0.75
CA ALA A 39 1.32 -0.39 -0.22
C ALA A 39 1.57 -0.72 1.27
N GLY A 40 0.51 -0.99 2.03
CA GLY A 40 0.57 -1.37 3.43
C GLY A 40 0.92 -2.85 3.68
N ARG A 41 0.72 -3.75 2.69
CA ARG A 41 0.93 -5.19 2.85
C ARG A 41 2.38 -5.53 3.22
N PRO A 42 2.62 -6.46 4.17
CA PRO A 42 3.97 -6.76 4.63
C PRO A 42 4.92 -7.20 3.51
N TYR A 43 4.47 -8.10 2.63
CA TYR A 43 5.30 -8.66 1.57
C TYR A 43 5.76 -7.57 0.57
N PHE A 44 4.86 -6.63 0.24
CA PHE A 44 5.15 -5.53 -0.66
C PHE A 44 6.04 -4.48 0.03
N ARG A 45 5.76 -4.14 1.29
CA ARG A 45 6.58 -3.20 2.07
C ARG A 45 8.02 -3.69 2.26
N GLN A 46 8.23 -4.98 2.51
CA GLN A 46 9.58 -5.54 2.70
C GLN A 46 10.46 -5.36 1.46
N ALA A 47 9.91 -5.52 0.25
CA ALA A 47 10.65 -5.25 -0.98
C ALA A 47 11.12 -3.78 -1.07
N TRP A 48 10.35 -2.84 -0.53
CA TRP A 48 10.77 -1.43 -0.44
C TRP A 48 11.81 -1.17 0.65
N SER A 49 11.77 -1.91 1.76
CA SER A 49 12.84 -1.86 2.77
C SER A 49 14.19 -2.30 2.21
N ASP A 50 14.19 -3.24 1.27
CA ASP A 50 15.40 -3.75 0.61
C ASP A 50 15.73 -3.03 -0.71
N LEU A 51 15.12 -1.87 -0.98
CA LEU A 51 15.36 -1.10 -2.20
C LEU A 51 16.85 -0.80 -2.45
N LEU A 52 17.63 -0.62 -1.38
CA LEU A 52 19.07 -0.39 -1.48
C LEU A 52 19.79 -1.55 -2.20
N HIS A 53 19.35 -2.80 -1.99
CA HIS A 53 19.90 -3.95 -2.72
C HIS A 53 19.76 -3.74 -4.23
N SER A 54 18.58 -3.32 -4.69
CA SER A 54 18.34 -3.05 -6.11
C SER A 54 19.23 -1.92 -6.64
N VAL A 55 19.37 -0.84 -5.88
CA VAL A 55 20.19 0.31 -6.30
C VAL A 55 21.67 -0.06 -6.37
N SER A 56 22.18 -0.79 -5.37
CA SER A 56 23.60 -1.13 -5.28
C SER A 56 24.04 -2.27 -6.19
N THR A 57 23.15 -3.22 -6.49
CA THR A 57 23.50 -4.45 -7.23
C THR A 57 22.86 -4.55 -8.61
N GLY A 58 21.81 -3.77 -8.89
CA GLY A 58 20.95 -3.95 -10.06
C GLY A 58 19.98 -5.14 -9.95
N GLY A 59 20.02 -5.91 -8.84
CA GLY A 59 19.13 -7.03 -8.58
C GLY A 59 17.70 -6.62 -8.21
N ASN A 60 16.76 -7.56 -8.18
CA ASN A 60 15.38 -7.28 -7.79
C ASN A 60 15.21 -7.42 -6.26
N ALA A 61 14.85 -6.33 -5.57
CA ALA A 61 14.70 -6.31 -4.11
C ALA A 61 13.60 -7.25 -3.60
N PHE A 62 12.54 -7.47 -4.38
CA PHE A 62 11.52 -8.46 -4.02
C PHE A 62 12.10 -9.88 -4.04
N CYS A 63 12.83 -10.24 -5.10
CA CYS A 63 13.51 -11.53 -5.18
C CYS A 63 14.54 -11.70 -4.08
N HIS A 64 15.24 -10.62 -3.69
CA HIS A 64 16.17 -10.63 -2.57
C HIS A 64 15.48 -10.90 -1.24
N ALA A 65 14.38 -10.19 -0.95
CA ALA A 65 13.64 -10.30 0.30
C ALA A 65 12.90 -11.65 0.45
N HIS A 66 12.34 -12.17 -0.65
CA HIS A 66 11.41 -13.32 -0.62
C HIS A 66 11.96 -14.59 -1.28
N GLY A 67 13.14 -14.52 -1.91
CA GLY A 67 13.77 -15.64 -2.63
C GLY A 67 13.09 -16.03 -3.95
N LYS A 68 12.01 -15.34 -4.34
CA LYS A 68 11.20 -15.62 -5.53
C LYS A 68 10.60 -14.35 -6.12
N GLY A 69 10.09 -14.44 -7.36
CA GLY A 69 9.42 -13.32 -8.01
C GLY A 69 8.07 -12.97 -7.37
N VAL A 70 7.64 -11.71 -7.50
CA VAL A 70 6.37 -11.22 -6.92
C VAL A 70 5.14 -12.02 -7.38
N TRP A 71 5.13 -12.48 -8.64
CA TRP A 71 4.03 -13.27 -9.19
C TRP A 71 4.00 -14.69 -8.64
N GLU A 72 5.17 -15.31 -8.47
CA GLU A 72 5.30 -16.63 -7.87
C GLU A 72 4.89 -16.59 -6.40
N TYR A 73 5.34 -15.58 -5.65
CA TYR A 73 4.90 -15.35 -4.28
C TYR A 73 3.37 -15.21 -4.18
N ARG A 74 2.74 -14.41 -5.05
CA ARG A 74 1.29 -14.22 -5.08
C ARG A 74 0.50 -15.46 -5.52
N ALA A 75 1.10 -16.34 -6.32
CA ALA A 75 0.50 -17.61 -6.70
C ALA A 75 0.44 -18.58 -5.50
N GLU A 76 1.45 -18.54 -4.63
CA GLU A 76 1.49 -19.33 -3.39
C GLU A 76 0.70 -18.70 -2.23
N HIS A 77 0.41 -17.41 -2.31
CA HIS A 77 -0.36 -16.63 -1.32
C HIS A 77 -1.60 -16.00 -1.97
N PRO A 78 -2.64 -16.80 -2.30
CA PRO A 78 -3.82 -16.31 -3.01
C PRO A 78 -4.53 -15.14 -2.32
N GLU A 79 -4.44 -15.04 -0.99
CA GLU A 79 -4.98 -13.95 -0.18
C GLU A 79 -4.38 -12.58 -0.53
N GLU A 80 -3.14 -12.54 -1.03
CA GLU A 80 -2.48 -11.31 -1.49
C GLU A 80 -2.89 -10.91 -2.92
N SER A 81 -3.80 -11.67 -3.55
CA SER A 81 -4.35 -11.37 -4.88
C SER A 81 -5.81 -10.90 -4.87
N VAL A 82 -6.42 -10.75 -3.69
CA VAL A 82 -7.85 -10.44 -3.52
C VAL A 82 -8.12 -8.92 -3.35
N ILE A 83 -7.15 -8.07 -3.70
CA ILE A 83 -7.21 -6.61 -3.46
C ILE A 83 -7.68 -5.85 -4.69
#